data_AF-A0A959SHA2-F1
#
_entry.id   AF-A0A959SHA2-F1
#
_cell.length_a   1.000
_cell.length_b   1.000
_cell.length_c   1.000
_cell.angle_alpha   90.00
_cell.angle_beta   90.00
_cell.angle_gamma   90.00
#
_symmetry.space_group_name_H-M   'P 1'
#
loop_
_entity.id
_entity.type
_entity.pdbx_description
1 polymer ?
#
loop_
_entity_poly.entity_id
_entity_poly.type
_entity_poly.pdbx_seq_one_letter_code
_entity_poly.pdbx_strand_id
1 'polypeptide(L)'
;MRIPFLIPTLACAATCCAQLQHGHWPFGFNAGLDFSSGAPVAISTPLSTDEGCASICDATGQLLFYTNGENVWDRTGTVMPNGSGLFGTYSTSQSALIVPFPDDPQRYYVFTAPAQAGQWIGQPNAAYSIVDMAQNNGNGDVVSANVLLDGPVTERLTATRHANGHDVWVLYHRSESDAFIAYLVT
;
A
#
# COMPACT_ATOMS: atom_id res chain seq x y z
N MET A 1 -27.02 -57.92 19.37
CA MET A 1 -27.32 -56.56 19.86
C MET A 1 -26.04 -55.73 19.73
N ARG A 2 -25.94 -54.87 18.72
CA ARG A 2 -24.76 -54.01 18.48
C ARG A 2 -25.15 -52.57 18.84
N ILE A 3 -24.46 -51.99 19.82
CA ILE A 3 -24.65 -50.59 20.23
C ILE A 3 -23.63 -49.76 19.45
N PRO A 4 -24.04 -48.83 18.58
CA PRO A 4 -23.09 -47.92 17.95
C PRO A 4 -22.74 -46.81 18.94
N PHE A 5 -21.45 -46.65 19.23
CA PHE A 5 -20.93 -45.49 19.93
C PHE A 5 -20.86 -44.30 18.95
N LEU A 6 -21.60 -43.24 19.24
CA LEU A 6 -21.45 -41.95 18.56
C LEU A 6 -20.36 -41.15 19.28
N ILE A 7 -19.28 -40.79 18.57
CA ILE A 7 -18.28 -39.83 19.06
C ILE A 7 -18.74 -38.45 18.58
N PRO A 8 -19.09 -37.51 19.48
CA PRO A 8 -19.41 -36.16 19.06
C PRO A 8 -18.11 -35.42 18.72
N THR A 9 -17.91 -35.12 17.44
CA THR A 9 -16.87 -34.19 17.00
C THR A 9 -17.29 -32.77 17.40
N LEU A 10 -16.61 -32.21 18.40
CA LEU A 10 -16.73 -30.81 18.77
C LEU A 10 -16.01 -29.95 17.72
N ALA A 11 -16.75 -29.33 16.82
CA ALA A 11 -16.21 -28.36 15.88
C ALA A 11 -15.89 -27.06 16.65
N CYS A 12 -14.62 -26.88 17.02
CA CYS A 12 -14.13 -25.62 17.55
C CYS A 12 -14.01 -24.63 16.39
N ALA A 13 -14.99 -23.72 16.24
CA ALA A 13 -14.86 -22.61 15.31
C ALA A 13 -13.81 -21.65 15.85
N ALA A 14 -12.57 -21.76 15.37
CA ALA A 14 -11.57 -20.73 15.61
C ALA A 14 -11.99 -19.49 14.81
N THR A 15 -12.16 -18.36 15.48
CA THR A 15 -12.20 -17.05 14.82
C THR A 15 -10.88 -16.85 14.09
N CYS A 16 -10.91 -16.94 12.76
CA CYS A 16 -9.80 -16.50 11.93
C CYS A 16 -9.67 -14.98 12.10
N CYS A 17 -8.56 -14.52 12.67
CA CYS A 17 -8.21 -13.11 12.62
C CYS A 17 -7.75 -12.80 11.19
N ALA A 18 -8.51 -12.00 10.46
CA ALA A 18 -7.99 -11.37 9.25
C ALA A 18 -6.82 -10.44 9.62
N GLN A 19 -5.87 -10.27 8.71
CA GLN A 19 -4.71 -9.39 8.93
C GLN A 19 -5.19 -7.94 8.96
N LEU A 20 -5.19 -7.33 10.15
CA LEU A 20 -5.63 -5.94 10.34
C LEU A 20 -4.71 -4.90 9.67
N GLN A 21 -3.55 -5.33 9.15
CA GLN A 21 -2.56 -4.49 8.44
C GLN A 21 -3.14 -3.76 7.21
N HIS A 22 -4.32 -4.18 6.73
CA HIS A 22 -5.07 -3.51 5.67
C HIS A 22 -6.51 -3.21 6.12
N GLY A 23 -6.72 -2.85 7.40
CA GLY A 23 -8.05 -2.63 7.96
C GLY A 23 -8.68 -1.26 7.63
N HIS A 24 -7.88 -0.28 7.25
CA HIS A 24 -8.35 1.08 6.93
C HIS A 24 -8.16 1.37 5.45
N TRP A 25 -9.23 1.72 4.74
CA TRP A 25 -9.24 1.98 3.29
C TRP A 25 -9.70 3.42 3.02
N PRO A 26 -8.81 4.42 3.08
CA PRO A 26 -9.03 5.74 2.48
C PRO A 26 -9.10 5.63 0.95
N PHE A 27 -10.13 6.19 0.31
CA PHE A 27 -10.27 6.15 -1.15
C PHE A 27 -11.19 7.25 -1.70
N GLY A 28 -11.11 7.46 -3.02
CA GLY A 28 -12.04 8.34 -3.75
C GLY A 28 -11.98 9.79 -3.27
N PHE A 29 -13.15 10.40 -3.06
CA PHE A 29 -13.29 11.81 -2.69
C PHE A 29 -13.71 11.95 -1.23
N ASN A 30 -12.73 12.24 -0.38
CA ASN A 30 -12.90 12.48 1.05
C ASN A 30 -13.59 11.35 1.84
N ALA A 31 -13.43 10.11 1.36
CA ALA A 31 -14.12 8.94 1.86
C ALA A 31 -13.15 7.85 2.33
N GLY A 32 -13.70 6.85 2.98
CA GLY A 32 -13.03 5.60 3.28
C GLY A 32 -13.89 4.61 4.04
N LEU A 33 -13.33 3.43 4.27
CA LEU A 33 -13.91 2.36 5.09
C LEU A 33 -12.92 1.91 6.15
N ASP A 34 -13.41 1.64 7.35
CA ASP A 34 -12.66 1.05 8.46
C ASP A 34 -13.28 -0.31 8.83
N PHE A 35 -12.47 -1.37 8.76
CA PHE A 35 -12.84 -2.74 9.05
C PHE A 35 -12.34 -3.25 10.42
N SER A 36 -11.71 -2.38 11.23
CA SER A 36 -11.13 -2.75 12.54
C SER A 36 -12.15 -3.35 13.52
N SER A 37 -13.43 -3.00 13.38
CA SER A 37 -14.52 -3.54 14.20
C SER A 37 -15.06 -4.90 13.74
N GLY A 38 -14.60 -5.41 12.59
CA GLY A 38 -15.14 -6.61 11.94
C GLY A 38 -16.34 -6.34 11.01
N ALA A 39 -16.88 -5.12 11.03
CA ALA A 39 -17.86 -4.62 10.05
C ALA A 39 -17.33 -3.35 9.38
N PRO A 40 -17.69 -3.06 8.11
CA PRO A 40 -17.29 -1.83 7.45
C PRO A 40 -17.95 -0.61 8.09
N VAL A 41 -17.12 0.31 8.58
CA VAL A 41 -17.53 1.61 9.12
C VAL A 41 -17.08 2.71 8.16
N ALA A 42 -17.99 3.57 7.74
CA ALA A 42 -17.63 4.70 6.89
C ALA A 42 -16.79 5.72 7.68
N ILE A 43 -15.70 6.17 7.07
CA ILE A 43 -14.82 7.22 7.60
C ILE A 43 -14.66 8.34 6.56
N SER A 44 -14.24 9.52 7.02
CA SER A 44 -13.87 10.63 6.12
C SER A 44 -12.38 10.89 6.20
N THR A 45 -11.77 11.17 5.06
CA THR A 45 -10.35 11.43 4.94
C THR A 45 -10.12 12.66 4.05
N PRO A 46 -8.95 13.32 4.09
CA PRO A 46 -8.57 14.38 3.16
C PRO A 46 -8.13 13.88 1.78
N LEU A 47 -7.97 12.56 1.58
CA LEU A 47 -7.55 12.01 0.29
C LEU A 47 -8.62 12.30 -0.77
N SER A 48 -8.15 12.70 -1.95
CA SER A 48 -8.96 12.93 -3.14
C SER A 48 -8.23 12.32 -4.33
N THR A 49 -8.89 11.42 -5.05
CA THR A 49 -8.33 10.75 -6.22
C THR A 49 -9.43 10.22 -7.13
N ASP A 50 -9.19 10.22 -8.44
CA ASP A 50 -10.12 9.67 -9.42
C ASP A 50 -9.99 8.14 -9.49
N GLU A 51 -8.76 7.64 -9.28
CA GLU A 51 -8.43 6.23 -9.46
C GLU A 51 -7.71 5.61 -8.26
N GLY A 52 -6.38 5.45 -8.32
CA GLY A 52 -5.61 4.64 -7.37
C GLY A 52 -5.34 5.32 -6.03
N CYS A 53 -5.26 4.50 -4.98
CA CYS A 53 -4.79 4.88 -3.66
C CYS A 53 -4.17 3.66 -2.95
N ALA A 54 -3.36 3.91 -1.92
CA ALA A 54 -2.78 2.88 -1.08
C ALA A 54 -2.79 3.32 0.39
N SER A 55 -2.88 2.36 1.30
CA SER A 55 -2.86 2.59 2.74
C SER A 55 -2.21 1.41 3.45
N ILE A 56 -1.64 1.67 4.63
CA ILE A 56 -1.05 0.62 5.44
C ILE A 56 -1.31 0.87 6.93
N CYS A 57 -1.61 -0.23 7.62
CA CYS A 57 -1.75 -0.26 9.07
C CYS A 57 -0.60 -1.08 9.67
N ASP A 58 -0.31 -0.85 10.94
CA ASP A 58 0.63 -1.68 11.67
C ASP A 58 0.06 -3.08 11.97
N ALA A 59 0.88 -3.92 12.61
CA ALA A 59 0.48 -5.29 12.98
C ALA A 59 -0.72 -5.35 13.95
N THR A 60 -1.05 -4.25 14.63
CA THR A 60 -2.21 -4.16 15.54
C THR A 60 -3.47 -3.65 14.83
N GLY A 61 -3.35 -3.21 13.58
CA GLY A 61 -4.45 -2.65 12.80
C GLY A 61 -4.57 -1.13 12.87
N GLN A 62 -3.64 -0.44 13.51
CA GLN A 62 -3.66 1.01 13.56
C GLN A 62 -3.15 1.59 12.23
N LEU A 63 -3.94 2.48 11.61
CA LEU A 63 -3.52 3.20 10.41
C LEU A 63 -2.21 3.95 10.68
N LEU A 64 -1.22 3.73 9.81
CA LEU A 64 0.06 4.45 9.83
C LEU A 64 -0.02 5.65 8.88
N PHE A 65 -0.31 5.38 7.61
CA PHE A 65 -0.40 6.39 6.56
C PHE A 65 -1.11 5.86 5.32
N TYR A 66 -1.43 6.78 4.41
CA TYR A 66 -2.06 6.48 3.13
C TYR A 66 -1.69 7.53 2.08
N THR A 67 -1.93 7.20 0.82
CA THR A 67 -1.49 8.02 -0.32
C THR A 67 -2.38 7.81 -1.54
N ASN A 68 -2.49 8.83 -2.39
CA ASN A 68 -3.07 8.75 -3.72
C ASN A 68 -1.98 8.69 -4.81
N GLY A 69 -0.71 8.50 -4.42
CA GLY A 69 0.45 8.54 -5.31
C GLY A 69 1.07 9.93 -5.52
N GLU A 70 0.37 11.02 -5.19
CA GLU A 70 0.91 12.39 -5.24
C GLU A 70 1.25 12.94 -3.86
N ASN A 71 0.36 12.69 -2.89
CA ASN A 71 0.51 13.10 -1.52
C ASN A 71 0.48 11.89 -0.58
N VAL A 72 1.26 11.94 0.50
CA VAL A 72 1.28 10.98 1.60
C VAL A 72 0.71 11.67 2.83
N TRP A 73 -0.39 11.14 3.36
CA TRP A 73 -1.02 11.61 4.59
C TRP A 73 -0.69 10.66 5.74
N ASP A 74 -0.40 11.24 6.89
CA ASP A 74 -0.32 10.51 8.15
C ASP A 74 -1.71 10.04 8.62
N ARG A 75 -1.72 9.25 9.69
CA ARG A 75 -2.96 8.73 10.31
C ARG A 75 -3.98 9.78 10.73
N THR A 76 -3.56 11.03 10.91
CA THR A 76 -4.44 12.15 11.33
C THR A 76 -5.05 12.89 10.14
N GLY A 77 -4.63 12.55 8.92
CA GLY A 77 -4.98 13.26 7.71
C GLY A 77 -4.15 14.50 7.44
N THR A 78 -3.00 14.65 8.11
CA THR A 78 -2.06 15.71 7.78
C THR A 78 -1.10 15.18 6.71
N VAL A 79 -0.81 15.97 5.67
CA VAL A 79 0.24 15.59 4.70
C VAL A 79 1.57 15.52 5.45
N MET A 80 2.27 14.40 5.33
CA MET A 80 3.59 14.22 5.94
C MET A 80 4.57 15.29 5.44
N PRO A 81 5.57 15.69 6.25
CA PRO A 81 6.69 16.47 5.73
C PRO A 81 7.29 15.77 4.50
N ASN A 82 7.65 16.56 3.48
CA ASN A 82 8.15 16.10 2.17
C ASN A 82 7.24 15.12 1.41
N GLY A 83 6.02 14.89 1.90
CA GLY A 83 5.11 13.89 1.37
C GLY A 83 4.25 14.38 0.22
N SER A 84 4.52 15.53 -0.37
CA SER A 84 3.77 16.07 -1.50
C SER A 84 4.61 16.07 -2.79
N GLY A 85 3.94 16.01 -3.93
CA GLY A 85 4.60 16.03 -5.24
C GLY A 85 5.33 14.73 -5.59
N LEU A 86 4.84 13.59 -5.09
CA LEU A 86 5.31 12.29 -5.55
C LEU A 86 4.94 12.03 -7.02
N PHE A 87 5.68 11.15 -7.68
CA PHE A 87 5.54 10.85 -9.12
C PHE A 87 4.41 9.85 -9.47
N GLY A 88 3.51 9.56 -8.55
CA GLY A 88 2.20 9.01 -8.91
C GLY A 88 1.25 10.12 -9.37
N THR A 89 0.03 9.79 -9.76
CA THR A 89 -1.01 10.80 -10.02
C THR A 89 -2.40 10.36 -9.57
N TYR A 90 -3.29 11.34 -9.34
CA TYR A 90 -4.69 11.09 -8.98
C TYR A 90 -5.48 10.28 -10.04
N SER A 91 -4.99 10.25 -11.28
CA SER A 91 -5.59 9.54 -12.43
C SER A 91 -4.75 8.33 -12.86
N THR A 92 -3.90 7.80 -11.98
CA THR A 92 -3.17 6.55 -12.23
C THR A 92 -3.92 5.38 -11.60
N SER A 93 -4.24 4.36 -12.41
CA SER A 93 -5.09 3.24 -11.97
C SER A 93 -4.46 2.37 -10.87
N GLN A 94 -3.14 2.28 -10.80
CA GLN A 94 -2.40 1.82 -9.62
C GLN A 94 -1.34 2.86 -9.25
N SER A 95 -1.80 3.98 -8.68
CA SER A 95 -0.98 5.16 -8.39
C SER A 95 0.16 4.93 -7.41
N ALA A 96 -0.05 4.03 -6.43
CA ALA A 96 0.94 3.70 -5.43
C ALA A 96 0.82 2.25 -4.93
N LEU A 97 1.93 1.73 -4.43
CA LEU A 97 2.01 0.49 -3.66
C LEU A 97 2.96 0.72 -2.47
N ILE A 98 2.49 0.34 -1.29
CA ILE A 98 3.29 0.43 -0.07
C ILE A 98 3.89 -0.93 0.25
N VAL A 99 5.22 -0.98 0.41
CA VAL A 99 5.97 -2.19 0.76
C VAL A 99 6.81 -1.91 2.01
N PRO A 100 6.60 -2.61 3.13
CA PRO A 100 7.47 -2.50 4.30
C PRO A 100 8.90 -2.89 3.97
N PHE A 101 9.87 -2.26 4.62
CA PHE A 101 11.25 -2.73 4.58
C PHE A 101 11.32 -4.10 5.26
N PRO A 102 12.01 -5.10 4.66
CA PRO A 102 12.10 -6.43 5.27
C PRO A 102 12.76 -6.42 6.66
N ASP A 103 13.84 -5.64 6.82
CA ASP A 103 14.63 -5.56 8.06
C ASP A 103 14.38 -4.31 8.92
N ASP A 104 13.46 -3.42 8.51
CA ASP A 104 13.16 -2.19 9.26
C ASP A 104 11.64 -1.95 9.36
N PRO A 105 10.99 -2.30 10.49
CA PRO A 105 9.54 -2.17 10.63
C PRO A 105 9.05 -0.71 10.71
N GLN A 106 9.95 0.27 10.81
CA GLN A 106 9.60 1.69 10.80
C GLN A 106 9.65 2.31 9.40
N ARG A 107 10.22 1.60 8.42
CA ARG A 107 10.38 2.14 7.07
C ARG A 107 9.54 1.42 6.03
N TYR A 108 9.07 2.20 5.08
CA TYR A 108 8.18 1.75 4.02
C TYR A 108 8.60 2.37 2.70
N TYR A 109 8.68 1.55 1.66
CA TYR A 109 8.71 2.02 0.29
C TYR A 109 7.31 2.41 -0.14
N VAL A 110 7.21 3.55 -0.82
CA VAL A 110 6.03 3.96 -1.59
C VAL A 110 6.44 3.95 -3.05
N PHE A 111 6.15 2.84 -3.73
CA PHE A 111 6.36 2.68 -5.16
C PHE A 111 5.25 3.39 -5.91
N THR A 112 5.59 4.21 -6.90
CA THR A 112 4.64 4.95 -7.73
C THR A 112 4.84 4.64 -9.22
N ALA A 113 3.77 4.79 -9.98
CA ALA A 113 3.78 4.78 -11.43
C ALA A 113 3.11 6.07 -11.93
N PRO A 114 3.58 6.66 -13.04
CA PRO A 114 2.97 7.86 -13.58
C PRO A 114 1.75 7.54 -14.45
N ALA A 115 0.77 8.45 -14.50
CA ALA A 115 -0.36 8.34 -15.43
C ALA A 115 0.09 8.48 -16.89
N GLN A 116 -0.53 7.69 -17.77
CA GLN A 116 -0.34 7.75 -19.22
C GLN A 116 1.14 7.79 -19.65
N ALA A 117 1.99 6.99 -19.01
CA ALA A 117 3.43 6.97 -19.23
C ALA A 117 4.09 8.36 -19.08
N GLY A 118 3.73 9.10 -18.02
CA GLY A 118 4.42 10.34 -17.64
C GLY A 118 3.92 11.62 -18.29
N GLN A 119 2.83 11.58 -19.07
CA GLN A 119 2.36 12.75 -19.82
C GLN A 119 2.03 13.96 -18.93
N TRP A 120 1.48 13.73 -17.73
CA TRP A 120 1.05 14.80 -16.82
C TRP A 120 2.20 15.43 -16.02
N ILE A 121 3.16 14.60 -15.60
CA ILE A 121 4.25 15.02 -14.71
C ILE A 121 5.60 15.18 -15.43
N GLY A 122 5.64 14.90 -16.75
CA GLY A 122 6.86 14.94 -17.55
C GLY A 122 7.88 13.86 -17.19
N GLN A 123 7.45 12.80 -16.50
CA GLN A 123 8.33 11.75 -15.99
C GLN A 123 7.71 10.37 -16.22
N PRO A 124 8.19 9.61 -17.23
CA PRO A 124 7.52 8.39 -17.68
C PRO A 124 7.99 7.13 -16.94
N ASN A 125 8.99 7.26 -16.07
CA ASN A 125 9.60 6.17 -15.34
C ASN A 125 8.83 5.85 -14.06
N ALA A 126 8.96 4.60 -13.62
CA ALA A 126 8.61 4.24 -12.24
C ALA A 126 9.48 5.02 -11.25
N ALA A 127 8.98 5.21 -10.04
CA ALA A 127 9.74 5.79 -8.95
C ALA A 127 9.36 5.13 -7.62
N TYR A 128 10.19 5.34 -6.61
CA TYR A 128 9.81 5.07 -5.24
C TYR A 128 10.17 6.23 -4.32
N SER A 129 9.51 6.26 -3.17
CA SER A 129 9.84 7.13 -2.05
C SER A 129 9.96 6.28 -0.77
N ILE A 130 10.59 6.82 0.26
CA ILE A 130 10.76 6.16 1.56
C ILE A 130 10.06 6.98 2.62
N VAL A 131 9.10 6.36 3.29
CA VAL A 131 8.47 6.86 4.52
C VAL A 131 9.19 6.25 5.72
N ASP A 132 9.56 7.09 6.68
CA ASP A 132 10.10 6.68 7.98
C ASP A 132 9.13 7.09 9.10
N MET A 133 8.48 6.11 9.73
CA MET A 133 7.51 6.31 10.81
C MET A 133 8.14 6.70 12.13
N ALA A 134 9.46 6.56 12.31
CA ALA A 134 10.16 7.04 13.50
C ALA A 134 10.25 8.57 13.56
N GLN A 135 10.01 9.26 12.44
CA GLN A 135 10.05 10.71 12.34
C GLN A 135 8.75 11.37 12.80
N ASN A 136 8.79 12.70 12.93
CA ASN A 136 7.62 13.55 13.20
C ASN A 136 6.76 13.05 14.38
N ASN A 137 7.42 12.67 15.48
CA ASN A 137 6.78 12.15 16.71
C ASN A 137 5.86 10.93 16.46
N GLY A 138 6.19 10.06 15.51
CA GLY A 138 5.40 8.87 15.17
C GLY A 138 4.30 9.10 14.13
N ASN A 139 4.23 10.31 13.54
CA ASN A 139 3.37 10.60 12.40
C ASN A 139 4.07 10.45 11.05
N GLY A 140 5.38 10.17 11.03
CA GLY A 140 6.14 9.88 9.82
C GLY A 140 6.57 11.09 9.01
N ASP A 141 7.55 10.85 8.13
CA ASP A 141 8.13 11.79 7.16
C ASP A 141 8.54 11.01 5.89
N VAL A 142 8.46 11.65 4.73
CA VAL A 142 9.05 11.14 3.49
C VAL A 142 10.52 11.55 3.43
N VAL A 143 11.40 10.69 3.91
CA VAL A 143 12.85 10.97 4.04
C VAL A 143 13.62 10.85 2.73
N SER A 144 13.03 10.27 1.69
CA SER A 144 13.55 10.24 0.32
C SER A 144 12.38 10.19 -0.65
N ALA A 145 12.28 11.16 -1.55
CA ALA A 145 11.17 11.26 -2.49
C ALA A 145 11.63 11.03 -3.93
N ASN A 146 10.80 10.36 -4.72
CA ASN A 146 10.90 10.29 -6.17
C ASN A 146 12.24 9.75 -6.71
N VAL A 147 12.80 8.73 -6.05
CA VAL A 147 13.95 8.02 -6.58
C VAL A 147 13.53 7.26 -7.83
N LEU A 148 14.11 7.65 -8.97
CA LEU A 148 13.75 7.10 -10.27
C LEU A 148 14.22 5.65 -10.41
N LEU A 149 13.34 4.86 -11.00
CA LEU A 149 13.57 3.49 -11.46
C LEU A 149 13.54 3.45 -13.00
N ASP A 150 13.65 2.26 -13.58
CA ASP A 150 13.52 2.08 -15.02
C ASP A 150 12.12 2.47 -15.54
N GLY A 151 12.09 2.85 -16.82
CA GLY A 151 10.89 3.17 -17.57
C GLY A 151 11.12 3.22 -19.08
N PRO A 152 10.13 3.68 -19.85
CA PRO A 152 8.79 4.09 -19.40
C PRO A 152 7.94 2.91 -18.91
N VAL A 153 7.04 3.16 -17.95
CA VAL A 153 6.07 2.15 -17.45
C VAL A 153 4.63 2.56 -17.73
N THR A 154 3.74 1.59 -17.73
CA THR A 154 2.29 1.82 -17.66
C THR A 154 1.87 2.10 -16.21
N GLU A 155 0.59 2.36 -16.01
CA GLU A 155 -0.05 2.50 -14.70
C GLU A 155 -0.25 1.18 -13.95
N ARG A 156 0.43 0.09 -14.37
CA ARG A 156 0.29 -1.24 -13.80
C ARG A 156 1.49 -1.61 -12.96
N LEU A 157 1.23 -1.78 -11.67
CA LEU A 157 2.21 -2.04 -10.62
C LEU A 157 1.62 -3.07 -9.63
N THR A 158 2.43 -4.04 -9.20
CA THR A 158 2.02 -5.03 -8.20
C THR A 158 3.21 -5.54 -7.40
N ALA A 159 2.95 -6.25 -6.31
CA ALA A 159 3.98 -6.95 -5.57
C ALA A 159 3.52 -8.30 -5.03
N THR A 160 4.49 -9.16 -4.76
CA THR A 160 4.28 -10.44 -4.11
C THR A 160 5.49 -10.83 -3.27
N ARG A 161 5.29 -11.66 -2.25
CA ARG A 161 6.38 -12.16 -1.42
C ARG A 161 7.30 -13.08 -2.23
N HIS A 162 8.59 -12.96 -2.01
CA HIS A 162 9.57 -13.92 -2.47
C HIS A 162 9.40 -15.26 -1.72
N ALA A 163 9.83 -16.36 -2.32
CA ALA A 163 9.70 -17.71 -1.76
C ALA A 163 10.51 -17.93 -0.47
N ASN A 164 11.42 -17.02 -0.13
CA ASN A 164 12.18 -17.07 1.13
C ASN A 164 11.37 -16.54 2.33
N GLY A 165 10.18 -16.00 2.10
CA GLY A 165 9.31 -15.47 3.16
C GLY A 165 9.75 -14.11 3.74
N HIS A 166 10.83 -13.53 3.21
CA HIS A 166 11.43 -12.29 3.70
C HIS A 166 11.29 -11.18 2.66
N ASP A 167 11.81 -11.42 1.45
CA ASP A 167 11.91 -10.40 0.41
C ASP A 167 10.57 -10.20 -0.30
N VAL A 168 10.48 -9.11 -1.04
CA VAL A 168 9.29 -8.77 -1.85
C VAL A 168 9.71 -8.51 -3.29
N TRP A 169 9.03 -9.16 -4.23
CA TRP A 169 9.09 -8.79 -5.64
C TRP A 169 8.14 -7.64 -5.91
N VAL A 170 8.63 -6.57 -6.51
CA VAL A 170 7.82 -5.46 -7.05
C VAL A 170 7.92 -5.47 -8.57
N LEU A 171 6.77 -5.45 -9.24
CA LEU A 171 6.68 -5.56 -10.68
C LEU A 171 5.97 -4.35 -11.28
N TYR A 172 6.49 -3.88 -12.41
CA TYR A 172 5.87 -2.89 -13.27
C TYR A 172 5.68 -3.47 -14.67
N HIS A 173 4.59 -3.11 -15.34
CA HIS A 173 4.44 -3.41 -16.77
C HIS A 173 5.07 -2.28 -17.60
N ARG A 174 6.02 -2.62 -18.47
CA ARG A 174 6.71 -1.66 -19.33
C ARG A 174 5.74 -1.05 -20.35
N SER A 175 5.87 0.24 -20.65
CA SER A 175 5.03 0.86 -21.68
C SER A 175 5.38 0.33 -23.07
N GLU A 176 4.37 0.18 -23.93
CA GLU A 176 4.52 -0.26 -25.34
C GLU A 176 5.29 -1.58 -25.53
N SER A 177 5.20 -2.48 -24.55
CA SER A 177 5.93 -3.75 -24.52
C SER A 177 5.14 -4.80 -23.75
N ASP A 178 5.42 -6.08 -24.00
CA ASP A 178 4.96 -7.22 -23.21
C ASP A 178 5.89 -7.55 -22.03
N ALA A 179 6.94 -6.74 -21.83
CA ALA A 179 7.93 -6.94 -20.77
C ALA A 179 7.46 -6.41 -19.41
N PHE A 180 7.89 -7.12 -18.36
CA PHE A 180 7.75 -6.68 -16.97
C PHE A 180 9.12 -6.34 -16.39
N ILE A 181 9.17 -5.25 -15.64
CA ILE A 181 10.35 -4.85 -14.87
C ILE A 181 10.14 -5.35 -13.44
N ALA A 182 11.10 -6.10 -12.91
CA ALA A 182 11.01 -6.69 -11.58
C ALA A 182 12.17 -6.24 -10.68
N TYR A 183 11.84 -5.79 -9.47
CA TYR A 183 12.79 -5.43 -8.43
C TYR A 183 12.62 -6.37 -7.24
N LEU A 184 13.73 -6.91 -6.74
CA LEU A 184 13.75 -7.63 -5.47
C LEU A 184 14.08 -6.65 -4.36
N VAL A 185 13.13 -6.46 -3.43
CA VAL A 185 13.32 -5.68 -2.21
C VAL A 185 13.80 -6.63 -1.12
N THR A 186 15.04 -6.43 -0.67
CA THR A 186 15.75 -7.27 0.32
C THR A 186 16.04 -6.49 1.58
#